data_AF-A0A9D6LEI6-F1
#
_entry.id   AF-A0A9D6LEI6-F1
#
_cell.length_a   1.000
_cell.length_b   1.000
_cell.length_c   1.000
_cell.angle_alpha   90.00
_cell.angle_beta   90.00
_cell.angle_gamma   90.00
#
_symmetry.space_group_name_H-M   'P 1'
#
loop_
_entity.id
_entity.type
_entity.pdbx_description
1 polymer ?
#
loop_
_entity_poly.entity_id
_entity_poly.type
_entity_poly.pdbx_seq_one_letter_code
_entity_poly.pdbx_strand_id
1 'polypeptide(L)'
;AALEELGKSKGYTLVGSNTAGHNAFFVRNDVLGPLRAKTAAEAYQKAQFRESRDREGRLTFLDQASALREIGEMPLFDVETGRVSKLRELLT
;
A
#
# COMPACT_ATOMS: atom_id res chain seq x y z
N ALA A 1 -1.19 5.75 3.29
CA ALA A 1 -2.20 6.61 3.93
C ALA A 1 -3.63 6.13 3.66
N ALA A 2 -4.07 5.96 2.41
CA ALA A 2 -5.50 5.66 2.10
C ALA A 2 -6.16 4.53 2.94
N LEU A 3 -5.53 3.35 3.08
CA LEU A 3 -6.08 2.26 3.90
C LEU A 3 -6.01 2.53 5.41
N GLU A 4 -5.02 3.30 5.86
CA GLU A 4 -4.93 3.75 7.25
C GLU A 4 -6.12 4.64 7.61
N GLU A 5 -6.42 5.63 6.76
CA GLU A 5 -7.56 6.53 6.94
C GLU A 5 -8.89 5.78 6.85
N LEU A 6 -9.03 4.85 5.90
CA LEU A 6 -10.21 4.00 5.83
C LEU A 6 -10.39 3.17 7.11
N GLY A 7 -9.30 2.59 7.63
CA GLY A 7 -9.28 1.86 8.89
C GLY A 7 -9.79 2.70 10.04
N LYS A 8 -9.24 3.91 10.22
CA LYS A 8 -9.66 4.88 11.25
C LYS A 8 -11.16 5.17 11.16
N SER A 9 -11.67 5.46 9.96
CA SER A 9 -13.10 5.75 9.74
C SER A 9 -14.03 4.59 10.11
N LYS A 10 -13.52 3.35 10.05
CA LYS A 10 -14.27 2.13 10.38
C LYS A 10 -14.05 1.63 11.81
N GLY A 11 -13.29 2.35 12.64
CA GLY A 11 -12.98 1.93 14.00
C GLY A 11 -11.90 0.86 14.09
N TYR A 12 -10.91 0.92 13.20
CA TYR A 12 -9.73 0.05 13.20
C TYR A 12 -8.43 0.85 13.29
N THR A 13 -7.44 0.25 13.92
CA THR A 13 -6.08 0.77 14.06
C THR A 13 -5.11 -0.08 13.24
N LEU A 14 -4.30 0.55 12.38
CA LEU A 14 -3.17 -0.10 11.70
C LEU A 14 -2.10 -0.44 12.74
N VAL A 15 -1.67 -1.71 12.79
CA VAL A 15 -0.67 -2.19 13.78
C VAL A 15 0.64 -2.64 13.14
N GLY A 16 0.71 -2.74 11.81
CA GLY A 16 1.92 -3.06 11.07
C GLY A 16 1.69 -3.86 9.80
N SER A 17 2.76 -4.42 9.26
CA SER A 17 2.76 -5.36 8.13
C SER A 17 3.59 -6.60 8.46
N ASN A 18 3.49 -7.63 7.63
CA ASN A 18 4.38 -8.79 7.75
C ASN A 18 5.77 -8.51 7.16
N THR A 19 6.74 -9.31 7.58
CA THR A 19 8.14 -9.22 7.12
C THR A 19 8.31 -9.47 5.62
N ALA A 20 7.39 -10.21 4.99
CA ALA A 20 7.39 -10.45 3.55
C ALA A 20 6.93 -9.25 2.71
N GLY A 21 6.26 -8.26 3.32
CA GLY A 21 5.84 -7.01 2.66
C GLY A 21 4.61 -7.13 1.76
N HIS A 22 3.65 -8.02 2.08
CA HIS A 22 2.39 -8.15 1.30
C HIS A 22 1.11 -7.96 2.10
N ASN A 23 1.13 -8.12 3.43
CA ASN A 23 -0.05 -7.95 4.28
C ASN A 23 0.13 -6.78 5.23
N ALA A 24 -0.88 -5.91 5.32
CA ALA A 24 -1.05 -4.93 6.38
C ALA A 24 -2.13 -5.40 7.36
N PHE A 25 -1.91 -5.18 8.65
CA PHE A 25 -2.79 -5.68 9.72
C PHE A 25 -3.49 -4.53 10.43
N PHE A 26 -4.80 -4.69 10.58
CA PHE A 26 -5.68 -3.73 11.24
C PHE A 26 -6.43 -4.44 12.37
N VAL A 27 -6.53 -3.80 13.54
CA VAL A 27 -7.22 -4.34 14.71
C VAL A 27 -8.36 -3.41 15.10
N ARG A 28 -9.52 -3.98 15.41
CA ARG A 28 -10.69 -3.21 15.83
C ARG A 28 -10.41 -2.52 17.16
N ASN A 29 -10.80 -1.26 17.28
CA ASN A 29 -10.36 -0.39 18.38
C ASN A 29 -10.80 -0.87 19.76
N ASP A 30 -11.95 -1.57 19.85
CA ASP A 30 -12.49 -2.15 21.08
C ASP A 30 -11.70 -3.37 21.61
N VAL A 31 -10.82 -3.97 20.78
CA VAL A 31 -9.99 -5.14 21.14
C VAL A 31 -8.50 -4.90 20.90
N LEU A 32 -8.07 -3.64 20.72
CA LEU A 32 -6.68 -3.29 20.40
C LEU A 32 -5.68 -3.75 21.48
N GLY A 33 -6.06 -3.63 22.75
CA GLY A 33 -5.22 -4.00 23.88
C GLY A 33 -3.89 -3.22 23.90
N PRO A 34 -2.74 -3.88 24.11
CA PRO A 34 -1.43 -3.22 24.22
C PRO A 34 -0.75 -2.95 22.86
N LEU A 35 -1.39 -3.30 21.74
CA LEU A 35 -0.81 -3.10 20.41
C LEU A 35 -0.70 -1.61 20.09
N ARG A 36 0.44 -1.23 19.51
CA ARG A 36 0.71 0.17 19.15
C ARG A 36 0.19 0.46 17.76
N ALA A 37 -0.47 1.61 17.62
CA ALA A 37 -0.78 2.17 16.32
C ALA A 37 0.50 2.42 15.51
N LYS A 38 0.40 2.25 14.20
CA LYS A 38 1.43 2.54 13.21
C LYS A 38 0.85 3.43 12.12
N THR A 39 1.63 4.39 11.67
CA THR A 39 1.36 5.09 10.41
C THR A 39 1.63 4.17 9.23
N ALA A 40 1.06 4.47 8.07
CA ALA A 40 1.35 3.74 6.83
C ALA A 40 2.84 3.77 6.47
N ALA A 41 3.56 4.86 6.82
CA ALA A 41 5.00 4.97 6.60
C ALA A 41 5.77 4.00 7.51
N GLU A 42 5.42 3.91 8.80
CA GLU A 42 6.07 2.98 9.74
C GLU A 42 5.70 1.51 9.47
N ALA A 43 4.49 1.26 8.96
CA ALA A 43 4.03 -0.07 8.62
C ALA A 43 4.54 -0.53 7.24
N TYR A 44 5.12 0.34 6.43
CA TYR A 44 5.57 -0.02 5.09
C TYR A 44 6.76 -0.97 5.15
N GLN A 45 6.64 -2.11 4.49
CA GLN A 45 7.71 -3.08 4.29
C GLN A 45 7.84 -3.36 2.79
N LYS A 46 9.05 -3.20 2.25
CA LYS A 46 9.32 -3.53 0.85
C LYS A 46 9.09 -5.02 0.62
N ALA A 47 8.30 -5.37 -0.39
CA ALA A 47 8.02 -6.74 -0.79
C ALA A 47 9.32 -7.50 -1.13
N GLN A 48 9.40 -8.74 -0.66
CA GLN A 48 10.56 -9.63 -0.88
C GLN A 48 10.41 -10.54 -2.12
N PHE A 49 9.31 -10.42 -2.84
CA PHE A 49 8.96 -11.23 -4.02
C PHE A 49 8.74 -10.32 -5.24
N ARG A 50 8.76 -10.92 -6.43
CA ARG A 50 8.54 -10.22 -7.71
C ARG A 50 7.39 -10.87 -8.45
N GLU A 51 6.29 -10.16 -8.58
CA GLU A 51 5.03 -10.69 -9.11
C GLU A 51 4.40 -9.81 -10.20
N SER A 52 5.17 -8.88 -10.77
CA SER A 52 4.71 -8.07 -11.90
C SER A 52 4.29 -8.96 -13.08
N ARG A 53 3.30 -8.50 -13.85
CA ARG A 53 2.72 -9.25 -14.98
C ARG A 53 2.60 -8.39 -16.21
N ASP A 54 2.75 -9.01 -17.37
CA ASP A 54 2.44 -8.39 -18.66
C ASP A 54 0.92 -8.40 -18.93
N ARG A 55 0.53 -7.89 -20.12
CA ARG A 55 -0.87 -7.82 -20.55
C ARG A 55 -1.50 -9.19 -20.77
N GLU A 56 -0.69 -10.22 -20.99
CA GLU A 56 -1.13 -11.61 -21.12
C GLU A 56 -1.18 -12.33 -19.77
N GLY A 57 -0.87 -11.64 -18.67
CA GLY A 57 -0.89 -12.16 -17.31
C GLY A 57 0.34 -13.00 -16.92
N ARG A 58 1.37 -13.05 -17.76
CA ARG A 58 2.62 -13.80 -17.50
C ARG A 58 3.52 -13.01 -16.57
N LEU A 59 4.23 -13.70 -15.67
CA LEU A 59 5.17 -13.08 -14.75
C LEU A 59 6.34 -12.44 -15.51
N THR A 60 6.60 -11.15 -15.24
CA THR A 60 7.73 -10.40 -15.80
C THR A 60 8.89 -10.26 -14.82
N PHE A 61 8.66 -10.56 -13.53
CA PHE A 61 9.67 -10.53 -12.46
C PHE A 61 10.44 -9.20 -12.34
N LEU A 62 9.79 -8.09 -12.69
CA LEU A 62 10.33 -6.76 -12.47
C LEU A 62 10.51 -6.52 -10.97
N ASP A 63 11.55 -5.76 -10.63
CA ASP A 63 11.65 -5.21 -9.29
C ASP A 63 10.57 -4.14 -9.06
N GLN A 64 10.37 -3.76 -7.79
CA GLN A 64 9.33 -2.80 -7.43
C GLN A 64 9.46 -1.46 -8.16
N ALA A 65 10.67 -0.95 -8.34
CA ALA A 65 10.89 0.34 -9.00
C ALA A 65 10.54 0.27 -10.49
N SER A 66 10.91 -0.83 -11.16
CA SER A 66 10.61 -1.06 -12.57
C SER A 66 9.13 -1.33 -12.79
N ALA A 67 8.48 -2.09 -11.90
CA ALA A 67 7.04 -2.32 -11.94
C ALA A 67 6.25 -0.99 -11.78
N LEU A 68 6.63 -0.12 -10.84
CA LEU A 68 6.00 1.18 -10.67
C LEU A 68 6.16 2.07 -11.92
N ARG A 69 7.32 2.04 -12.58
CA ARG A 69 7.53 2.75 -13.85
C ARG A 69 6.66 2.18 -14.97
N GLU A 70 6.51 0.86 -15.05
CA GLU A 70 5.68 0.19 -16.06
C GLU A 70 4.22 0.65 -15.99
N ILE A 71 3.67 0.81 -14.79
CA ILE A 71 2.31 1.33 -14.56
C ILE A 71 2.26 2.85 -14.33
N GLY A 72 3.33 3.59 -14.66
CA GLY A 72 3.45 5.02 -14.34
C GLY A 72 2.38 5.90 -15.00
N GLU A 73 1.78 5.47 -16.12
CA GLU A 73 0.68 6.16 -16.79
C GLU A 73 -0.69 5.96 -16.12
N MET A 74 -0.81 5.04 -15.17
CA MET A 74 -2.08 4.72 -14.56
C MET A 74 -2.61 5.88 -13.71
N PRO A 75 -3.94 6.11 -13.74
CA PRO A 75 -4.56 7.12 -12.90
C PRO A 75 -4.44 6.71 -11.44
N LEU A 76 -4.01 7.65 -10.61
CA LEU A 76 -3.97 7.55 -9.16
C LEU A 76 -4.98 8.53 -8.58
N PHE A 77 -5.91 8.01 -7.79
CA PHE A 77 -6.93 8.81 -7.11
C PHE A 77 -6.49 9.11 -5.67
N ASP A 78 -6.40 10.39 -5.34
CA ASP A 78 -6.15 10.86 -3.99
C ASP A 78 -7.46 10.91 -3.21
N VAL A 79 -7.58 10.08 -2.18
CA VAL A 79 -8.80 9.94 -1.37
C VAL A 79 -9.06 11.12 -0.43
N GLU A 80 -8.07 11.96 -0.14
CA GLU A 80 -8.21 13.14 0.71
C GLU A 80 -8.64 14.36 -0.12
N THR A 81 -8.05 14.54 -1.30
CA THR A 81 -8.30 15.72 -2.15
C THR A 81 -9.31 15.48 -3.27
N GLY A 82 -9.65 14.22 -3.56
CA GLY A 82 -10.53 13.83 -4.67
C GLY A 82 -9.93 14.04 -6.06
N ARG A 83 -8.63 14.33 -6.16
CA ARG A 83 -7.93 14.60 -7.42
C ARG A 83 -7.41 13.30 -8.04
N VAL A 84 -7.34 13.31 -9.36
CA VAL A 84 -6.67 12.25 -10.14
C VAL A 84 -5.37 12.81 -10.71
N SER A 85 -4.26 12.12 -10.47
CA SER A 85 -2.95 12.35 -11.09
C SER A 85 -2.44 11.07 -11.76
N LYS A 86 -1.32 11.12 -12.46
CA LYS A 86 -0.63 9.88 -12.90
C LYS A 86 0.34 9.41 -11.84
N LEU A 87 0.47 8.09 -11.68
CA LEU A 87 1.41 7.49 -10.73
C LEU A 87 2.85 8.03 -10.90
N ARG A 88 3.31 8.20 -12.15
CA ARG A 88 4.65 8.71 -12.45
C ARG A 88 4.95 10.10 -11.87
N GLU A 89 3.94 10.92 -11.60
CA GLU A 89 4.14 12.26 -11.02
C GLU A 89 4.61 12.18 -9.56
N LEU A 90 4.50 11.00 -8.93
CA LEU A 90 4.94 10.73 -7.56
C LEU A 90 6.21 9.86 -7.49
N LEU A 91 6.73 9.40 -8.64
CA LEU A 91 7.97 8.63 -8.69
C LEU A 91 9.14 9.61 -8.79
N THR A 92 9.80 9.87 -7.65
CA THR A 92 11.12 10.53 -7.60
C THR A 92 12.24 9.59 -8.03
#